data_AF-I2J4S3-F1
#
_entry.id   AF-I2J4S3-F1
#
_cell.length_a   1.000
_cell.length_b   1.000
_cell.length_c   1.000
_cell.angle_alpha   90.00
_cell.angle_beta   90.00
_cell.angle_gamma   90.00
#
_symmetry.space_group_name_H-M   'P 1'
#
loop_
_entity.id
_entity.type
_entity.pdbx_description
1 polymer ?
#
loop_
_entity_poly.entity_id
_entity_poly.type
_entity_poly.pdbx_seq_one_letter_code
_entity_poly.pdbx_strand_id
1 'polypeptide(L)'
;MSTTDFAKAIQRMLAITDTGLTYSKDPYDRERYEDLRQILWSVLQDQTELDQEELTAILKPTGSYATPLMDVRAWIVQNQKICLVRGQGEDTWALPGGFGEVGYSPKENIRKEVQEETGFSAEVGSLLAVFDTNRFQLQNKQYAKFVFDCQLLDGQFQENQEIAELEFFDIKSLPPLSEKRITKEQMEILWQVYQGEREQYVD
;
A
#
# COMPACT_ATOMS: atom_id res chain seq x y z
N MET A 1 3.00 2.60 -34.05
CA MET A 1 1.95 1.57 -34.14
C MET A 1 0.75 2.18 -34.84
N SER A 2 0.06 1.50 -35.76
CA SER A 2 -1.16 2.08 -36.36
C SER A 2 -2.31 2.12 -35.33
N THR A 3 -3.26 3.04 -35.47
CA THR A 3 -4.46 3.10 -34.60
C THR A 3 -5.20 1.76 -34.57
N THR A 4 -5.29 1.08 -35.72
CA THR A 4 -5.91 -0.23 -35.84
C THR A 4 -5.16 -1.31 -35.05
N ASP A 5 -3.83 -1.29 -35.06
CA ASP A 5 -3.03 -2.29 -34.32
C ASP A 5 -3.05 -2.03 -32.81
N PHE A 6 -3.07 -0.76 -32.41
CA PHE A 6 -3.27 -0.35 -31.02
C PHE A 6 -4.63 -0.82 -30.50
N ALA A 7 -5.70 -0.56 -31.25
CA ALA A 7 -7.05 -1.01 -30.90
C ALA A 7 -7.13 -2.55 -30.77
N LYS A 8 -6.48 -3.31 -31.65
CA LYS A 8 -6.41 -4.78 -31.54
C LYS A 8 -5.69 -5.24 -30.27
N ALA A 9 -4.61 -4.57 -29.87
CA ALA A 9 -3.89 -4.88 -28.64
C ALA A 9 -4.76 -4.64 -27.40
N ILE A 10 -5.41 -3.47 -27.32
CA ILE A 10 -6.34 -3.14 -26.23
C ILE A 10 -7.51 -4.13 -26.19
N GLN A 11 -8.14 -4.44 -27.33
CA GLN A 11 -9.21 -5.44 -27.42
C GLN A 11 -8.78 -6.80 -26.86
N ARG A 12 -7.55 -7.23 -27.19
CA ARG A 12 -7.01 -8.50 -26.69
C ARG A 12 -6.79 -8.46 -25.17
N MET A 13 -6.28 -7.36 -24.64
CA MET A 13 -6.10 -7.19 -23.19
C MET A 13 -7.45 -7.16 -22.45
N LEU A 14 -8.43 -6.39 -22.94
CA LEU A 14 -9.79 -6.36 -22.39
C LEU A 14 -10.44 -7.75 -22.38
N ALA A 15 -10.31 -8.51 -23.47
CA ALA A 15 -10.87 -9.87 -23.53
C ALA A 15 -10.26 -10.81 -22.47
N ILE A 16 -8.95 -10.71 -22.21
CA ILE A 16 -8.27 -11.48 -21.17
C ILE A 16 -8.77 -11.03 -19.79
N THR A 17 -8.85 -9.73 -19.56
CA THR A 17 -9.34 -9.14 -18.30
C THR A 17 -10.78 -9.54 -17.99
N ASP A 18 -11.69 -9.44 -18.95
CA ASP A 18 -13.10 -9.82 -18.77
C ASP A 18 -13.26 -11.34 -18.56
N THR A 19 -12.41 -12.16 -19.19
CA THR A 19 -12.34 -13.61 -18.91
C THR A 19 -11.92 -13.85 -17.45
N GLY A 20 -10.90 -13.13 -16.97
CA GLY A 20 -10.47 -13.15 -15.57
C GLY A 20 -11.58 -12.78 -14.60
N LEU A 21 -12.29 -11.68 -14.85
CA LEU A 21 -13.45 -11.24 -14.06
C LEU A 21 -14.60 -12.25 -14.05
N THR A 22 -14.79 -12.99 -15.15
CA THR A 22 -15.85 -13.98 -15.27
C THR A 22 -15.56 -15.25 -14.48
N TYR A 23 -14.30 -15.74 -14.52
CA TYR A 23 -13.97 -17.07 -14.03
C TYR A 23 -13.14 -17.08 -12.73
N SER A 24 -12.49 -15.99 -12.35
CA SER A 24 -11.72 -15.96 -11.12
C SER A 24 -12.62 -16.06 -9.89
N LYS A 25 -12.24 -16.99 -9.01
CA LYS A 25 -12.83 -17.20 -7.68
C LYS A 25 -11.98 -16.61 -6.56
N ASP A 26 -10.72 -16.29 -6.86
CA ASP A 26 -9.83 -15.62 -5.92
C ASP A 26 -10.14 -14.13 -5.95
N PRO A 27 -10.50 -13.53 -4.81
CA PRO A 27 -10.97 -12.16 -4.80
C PRO A 27 -9.84 -11.13 -5.03
N TYR A 28 -8.59 -11.44 -4.68
CA TYR A 28 -7.44 -10.59 -5.00
C TYR A 28 -7.17 -10.58 -6.51
N ASP A 29 -7.33 -11.73 -7.17
CA ASP A 29 -7.25 -11.77 -8.64
C ASP A 29 -8.40 -10.97 -9.28
N ARG A 30 -9.60 -11.01 -8.70
CA ARG A 30 -10.72 -10.20 -9.19
C ARG A 30 -10.43 -8.71 -9.11
N GLU A 31 -9.91 -8.23 -7.98
CA GLU A 31 -9.49 -6.84 -7.80
C GLU A 31 -8.44 -6.43 -8.85
N ARG A 32 -7.41 -7.26 -9.06
CA ARG A 32 -6.41 -7.04 -10.12
C ARG A 32 -7.03 -6.90 -11.51
N TYR A 33 -8.04 -7.71 -11.83
CA TYR A 33 -8.73 -7.58 -13.12
C TYR A 33 -9.65 -6.36 -13.19
N GLU A 34 -10.26 -5.94 -12.08
CA GLU A 34 -11.04 -4.71 -12.02
C GLU A 34 -10.16 -3.48 -12.28
N ASP A 35 -8.97 -3.43 -11.67
CA ASP A 35 -7.97 -2.39 -11.88
C ASP A 35 -7.44 -2.38 -13.33
N LEU A 36 -7.02 -3.54 -13.85
CA LEU A 36 -6.61 -3.68 -15.26
C LEU A 36 -7.68 -3.16 -16.23
N ARG A 37 -8.96 -3.44 -15.95
CA ARG A 37 -10.06 -2.97 -16.77
C ARG A 37 -10.18 -1.45 -16.72
N GLN A 38 -10.05 -0.83 -15.53
CA GLN A 38 -10.09 0.63 -15.39
C GLN A 38 -8.93 1.31 -16.14
N ILE A 39 -7.71 0.78 -16.01
CA ILE A 39 -6.52 1.28 -16.73
C ILE A 39 -6.75 1.23 -18.24
N LEU A 40 -7.22 0.09 -18.77
CA LEU A 40 -7.47 -0.08 -20.20
C LEU A 40 -8.56 0.89 -20.72
N TRP A 41 -9.59 1.17 -19.92
CA TRP A 41 -10.61 2.16 -20.28
C TRP A 41 -10.07 3.59 -20.28
N SER A 42 -9.24 3.96 -19.32
CA SER A 42 -8.57 5.28 -19.30
C SER A 42 -7.71 5.47 -20.55
N VAL A 43 -6.92 4.46 -20.92
CA VAL A 43 -6.11 4.48 -22.15
C VAL A 43 -6.94 4.65 -23.42
N LEU A 44 -8.19 4.17 -23.44
CA LEU A 44 -9.10 4.33 -24.59
C LEU A 44 -9.80 5.68 -24.67
N GLN A 45 -10.03 6.34 -23.53
CA GLN A 45 -10.73 7.63 -23.49
C GLN A 45 -9.84 8.78 -23.97
N ASP A 46 -8.53 8.65 -23.78
CA ASP A 46 -7.56 9.65 -24.23
C ASP A 46 -7.18 9.44 -25.70
N GLN A 47 -7.53 10.42 -26.55
CA GLN A 47 -7.01 10.47 -27.91
C GLN A 47 -5.53 10.83 -27.87
N THR A 48 -4.66 9.83 -28.08
CA THR A 48 -3.21 10.05 -28.03
C THR A 48 -2.57 9.74 -29.39
N GLU A 49 -1.93 10.75 -29.97
CA GLU A 49 -0.82 10.52 -30.89
C GLU A 49 0.41 10.19 -30.03
N LEU A 50 0.83 8.92 -30.04
CA LEU A 50 2.01 8.48 -29.29
C LEU A 50 3.25 8.56 -30.18
N ASP A 51 4.22 9.39 -29.79
CA ASP A 51 5.55 9.38 -30.39
C ASP A 51 6.34 8.17 -29.87
N GLN A 52 6.78 7.32 -30.80
CA GLN A 52 7.51 6.10 -30.48
C GLN A 52 8.90 6.38 -29.91
N GLU A 53 9.59 7.43 -30.38
CA GLU A 53 10.91 7.80 -29.90
C GLU A 53 10.83 8.31 -28.47
N GLU A 54 9.85 9.17 -28.18
CA GLU A 54 9.60 9.71 -26.84
C GLU A 54 9.24 8.59 -25.86
N LEU A 55 8.30 7.71 -26.21
CA LEU A 55 7.91 6.59 -25.36
C LEU A 55 9.09 5.64 -25.08
N THR A 56 9.90 5.37 -26.11
CA THR A 56 11.09 4.51 -25.96
C THR A 56 12.14 5.17 -25.06
N ALA A 57 12.29 6.49 -25.12
CA ALA A 57 13.21 7.23 -24.27
C ALA A 57 12.77 7.20 -22.80
N ILE A 58 11.47 7.37 -22.53
CA ILE A 58 10.91 7.34 -21.16
C ILE A 58 11.06 5.94 -20.53
N LEU A 59 10.86 4.87 -21.30
CA LEU A 59 10.89 3.50 -20.80
C LEU A 59 12.31 2.88 -20.74
N LYS A 60 13.34 3.62 -21.15
CA LYS A 60 14.75 3.20 -21.03
C LYS A 60 15.40 3.81 -19.79
N PRO A 61 16.26 3.07 -19.07
CA PRO A 61 16.78 1.73 -19.38
C PRO A 61 15.82 0.61 -18.95
N THR A 62 15.73 -0.43 -19.78
CA THR A 62 14.91 -1.63 -19.51
C THR A 62 15.54 -2.60 -18.50
N GLY A 63 16.76 -2.31 -18.04
CA GLY A 63 17.45 -3.08 -17.01
C GLY A 63 17.28 -2.44 -15.65
N SER A 64 16.50 -3.06 -14.77
CA SER A 64 16.41 -2.70 -13.36
C SER A 64 17.34 -3.59 -12.53
N TYR A 65 17.90 -3.04 -11.45
CA TYR A 65 18.55 -3.83 -10.41
C TYR A 65 17.57 -4.04 -9.26
N ALA A 66 17.68 -5.16 -8.56
CA ALA A 66 16.88 -5.38 -7.36
C ALA A 66 17.25 -4.35 -6.29
N THR A 67 16.24 -3.76 -5.66
CA THR A 67 16.36 -2.84 -4.53
C THR A 67 15.67 -3.43 -3.30
N PRO A 68 15.82 -2.84 -2.10
CA PRO A 68 14.86 -3.05 -1.03
C PRO A 68 13.44 -2.80 -1.55
N LEU A 69 12.50 -3.59 -1.04
CA LEU A 69 11.07 -3.44 -1.33
C LEU A 69 10.50 -2.25 -0.57
N MET A 70 9.42 -1.67 -1.07
CA MET A 70 8.73 -0.58 -0.37
C MET A 70 7.61 -1.16 0.49
N ASP A 71 7.58 -0.79 1.77
CA ASP A 71 6.47 -1.06 2.69
C ASP A 71 5.99 0.28 3.26
N VAL A 72 4.68 0.48 3.31
CA VAL A 72 4.06 1.69 3.87
C VAL A 72 3.22 1.33 5.08
N ARG A 73 3.23 2.18 6.11
CA ARG A 73 2.48 1.98 7.35
C ARG A 73 1.83 3.27 7.80
N ALA A 74 0.63 3.15 8.35
CA ALA A 74 -0.13 4.28 8.88
C ALA A 74 0.00 4.30 10.40
N TRP A 75 0.56 5.38 10.92
CA TRP A 75 0.51 5.71 12.32
C TRP A 75 -0.73 6.57 12.57
N ILE A 76 -1.74 5.99 13.21
CA ILE A 76 -3.02 6.65 13.46
C ILE A 76 -3.24 6.64 14.97
N VAL A 77 -3.42 7.83 15.55
CA VAL A 77 -3.67 7.99 16.98
C VAL A 77 -5.04 8.62 17.21
N GLN A 78 -5.86 7.98 18.04
CA GLN A 78 -7.13 8.54 18.55
C GLN A 78 -7.19 8.35 20.07
N ASN A 79 -7.53 9.40 20.80
CA ASN A 79 -7.64 9.36 22.26
C ASN A 79 -6.40 8.74 22.95
N GLN A 80 -5.20 9.11 22.50
CA GLN A 80 -3.91 8.59 22.98
C GLN A 80 -3.72 7.06 22.80
N LYS A 81 -4.47 6.46 21.88
CA LYS A 81 -4.35 5.05 21.51
C LYS A 81 -4.04 4.93 20.02
N ILE A 82 -3.28 3.89 19.68
CA ILE A 82 -2.76 3.64 18.34
C ILE A 82 -3.67 2.63 17.64
N CYS A 83 -4.07 2.93 16.41
CA CYS A 83 -4.81 2.01 15.56
C CYS A 83 -3.91 0.84 15.15
N LEU A 84 -4.39 -0.38 15.38
CA LEU A 84 -3.79 -1.60 14.85
C LEU A 84 -4.87 -2.43 14.17
N VAL A 85 -4.46 -3.20 13.18
CA VAL A 85 -5.30 -4.16 12.47
C VAL A 85 -4.78 -5.58 12.65
N ARG A 86 -5.71 -6.54 12.62
CA ARG A 86 -5.44 -7.97 12.68
C ARG A 86 -5.91 -8.63 11.39
N GLY A 87 -4.99 -9.31 10.70
CA GLY A 87 -5.29 -9.99 9.45
C GLY A 87 -6.23 -11.19 9.62
N GLN A 88 -6.92 -11.57 8.55
CA GLN A 88 -7.74 -12.78 8.53
C GLN A 88 -6.90 -14.03 8.83
N GLY A 89 -7.34 -14.83 9.80
CA GLY A 89 -6.62 -16.03 10.25
C GLY A 89 -5.33 -15.76 11.02
N GLU A 90 -5.05 -14.51 11.41
CA GLU A 90 -3.89 -14.14 12.22
C GLU A 90 -4.28 -13.84 13.68
N ASP A 91 -3.36 -14.14 14.61
CA ASP A 91 -3.50 -13.83 16.04
C ASP A 91 -2.62 -12.63 16.47
N THR A 92 -2.01 -11.95 15.50
CA THR A 92 -1.05 -10.85 15.71
C THR A 92 -1.47 -9.58 15.01
N TRP A 93 -1.06 -8.44 15.56
CA TRP A 93 -1.51 -7.11 15.13
C TRP A 93 -0.38 -6.30 14.50
N ALA A 94 -0.71 -5.41 13.58
CA ALA A 94 0.23 -4.47 12.97
C ALA A 94 -0.40 -3.11 12.71
N LEU A 95 0.43 -2.12 12.40
CA LEU A 95 -0.05 -0.87 11.82
C LEU A 95 -0.70 -1.16 10.45
N PRO A 96 -1.82 -0.50 10.10
CA PRO A 96 -2.41 -0.61 8.78
C PRO A 96 -1.38 -0.30 7.69
N GLY A 97 -1.42 -1.06 6.59
CA GLY A 97 -0.52 -0.88 5.46
C GLY A 97 0.06 -2.17 4.90
N GLY A 98 0.78 -2.01 3.80
CA GLY A 98 1.34 -3.12 3.06
C GLY A 98 2.41 -2.67 2.07
N PHE A 99 2.37 -3.27 0.88
CA PHE A 99 3.39 -3.06 -0.13
C PHE A 99 3.16 -1.72 -0.84
N GLY A 100 4.25 -0.99 -1.11
CA GLY A 100 4.17 0.13 -2.05
C GLY A 100 3.95 -0.37 -3.47
N GLU A 101 2.85 0.08 -4.08
CA GLU A 101 2.46 -0.25 -5.44
C GLU A 101 2.99 0.77 -6.46
N VAL A 102 3.34 0.26 -7.64
CA VAL A 102 3.78 1.08 -8.77
C VAL A 102 2.60 1.90 -9.30
N GLY A 103 2.85 3.16 -9.66
CA GLY A 103 1.81 4.07 -10.15
C GLY A 103 1.25 5.00 -9.08
N TYR A 104 1.59 4.75 -7.82
CA TYR A 104 1.20 5.59 -6.68
C TYR A 104 2.43 6.20 -6.00
N SER A 105 2.33 7.46 -5.60
CA SER A 105 3.31 8.07 -4.70
C SER A 105 3.27 7.41 -3.31
N PRO A 106 4.29 7.61 -2.44
CA PRO A 106 4.28 7.05 -1.09
C PRO A 106 3.04 7.43 -0.26
N LYS A 107 2.56 8.66 -0.40
CA LYS A 107 1.35 9.12 0.30
C LYS A 107 0.07 8.53 -0.29
N GLU A 108 0.01 8.32 -1.61
CA GLU A 108 -1.14 7.69 -2.24
C GLU A 108 -1.24 6.21 -1.87
N ASN A 109 -0.10 5.51 -1.83
CA ASN A 109 -0.01 4.14 -1.37
C ASN A 109 -0.59 3.97 0.04
N ILE A 110 -0.11 4.75 1.02
CA ILE A 110 -0.64 4.58 2.37
C ILE A 110 -2.09 5.00 2.52
N ARG A 111 -2.55 5.98 1.72
CA ARG A 111 -3.97 6.36 1.69
C ARG A 111 -4.84 5.21 1.15
N LYS A 112 -4.40 4.54 0.08
CA LYS A 112 -5.09 3.39 -0.53
C LYS A 112 -5.20 2.25 0.49
N GLU A 113 -4.08 1.86 1.09
CA GLU A 113 -4.01 0.82 2.10
C GLU A 113 -4.94 1.09 3.29
N VAL A 114 -4.92 2.31 3.85
CA VAL A 114 -5.83 2.66 4.95
C VAL A 114 -7.30 2.54 4.51
N GLN A 115 -7.64 2.99 3.30
CA GLN A 115 -9.01 2.90 2.79
C GLN A 115 -9.48 1.45 2.60
N GLU A 116 -8.62 0.57 2.10
CA GLU A 116 -8.91 -0.83 1.82
C GLU A 116 -9.02 -1.65 3.11
N GLU A 117 -8.03 -1.53 3.99
CA GLU A 117 -7.96 -2.30 5.23
C GLU A 117 -8.98 -1.84 6.28
N THR A 118 -9.21 -0.52 6.37
CA THR A 118 -9.97 0.06 7.48
C THR A 118 -11.37 0.55 7.09
N GLY A 119 -11.66 0.72 5.80
CA GLY A 119 -12.89 1.33 5.31
C GLY A 119 -12.97 2.86 5.52
N PHE A 120 -11.94 3.49 6.08
CA PHE A 120 -11.88 4.93 6.30
C PHE A 120 -11.05 5.64 5.22
N SER A 121 -11.55 6.80 4.79
CA SER A 121 -10.70 7.79 4.13
C SER A 121 -9.70 8.38 5.15
N ALA A 122 -8.53 8.79 4.67
CA ALA A 122 -7.49 9.32 5.55
C ALA A 122 -6.74 10.52 4.95
N GLU A 123 -6.45 11.49 5.81
CA GLU A 123 -5.46 12.54 5.55
C GLU A 123 -4.07 12.00 5.90
N VAL A 124 -3.13 12.14 4.96
CA VAL A 124 -1.74 11.66 5.12
C VAL A 124 -0.82 12.83 5.43
N GLY A 125 -0.41 12.90 6.70
CA GLY A 125 0.40 13.93 7.31
C GLY A 125 1.90 13.78 7.04
N SER A 126 2.72 13.97 8.08
CA SER A 126 4.17 13.91 7.99
C SER A 126 4.68 12.47 7.93
N LEU A 127 5.86 12.28 7.35
CA LEU A 127 6.60 11.02 7.46
C LEU A 127 7.25 10.99 8.86
N LEU A 128 6.92 9.99 9.67
CA LEU A 128 7.49 9.84 11.01
C LEU A 128 8.78 9.03 10.99
N ALA A 129 8.83 7.99 10.16
CA ALA A 129 10.00 7.13 10.10
C ALA A 129 10.24 6.49 8.73
N VAL A 130 11.51 6.22 8.42
CA VAL A 130 11.94 5.26 7.40
C VAL A 130 12.81 4.21 8.09
N PHE A 131 12.26 3.02 8.26
CA PHE A 131 12.97 1.89 8.86
C PHE A 131 13.56 0.95 7.80
N ASP A 132 14.75 0.43 8.04
CA ASP A 132 15.31 -0.74 7.38
C ASP A 132 14.92 -2.00 8.15
N THR A 133 14.18 -2.90 7.50
CA THR A 133 13.79 -4.16 8.16
C THR A 133 14.97 -5.01 8.58
N ASN A 134 16.15 -4.90 7.94
CA ASN A 134 17.31 -5.68 8.37
C ASN A 134 17.78 -5.34 9.80
N ARG A 135 17.54 -4.10 10.26
CA ARG A 135 17.90 -3.66 11.61
C ARG A 135 16.89 -4.14 12.65
N PHE A 136 15.60 -3.99 12.37
CA PHE A 136 14.55 -4.21 13.37
C PHE A 136 13.87 -5.57 13.28
N GLN A 137 13.77 -6.16 12.08
CA GLN A 137 12.97 -7.35 11.80
C GLN A 137 13.58 -8.14 10.62
N LEU A 138 14.82 -8.61 10.80
CA LEU A 138 15.56 -9.32 9.76
C LEU A 138 14.75 -10.50 9.22
N GLN A 139 14.58 -10.51 7.90
CA GLN A 139 13.80 -11.50 7.18
C GLN A 139 14.44 -11.81 5.82
N ASN A 140 13.85 -12.70 5.04
CA ASN A 140 14.42 -13.14 3.76
C ASN A 140 14.39 -12.06 2.65
N LYS A 141 13.66 -10.96 2.86
CA LYS A 141 13.55 -9.81 1.96
C LYS A 141 13.82 -8.53 2.76
N GLN A 142 14.52 -7.58 2.17
CA GLN A 142 14.71 -6.27 2.79
C GLN A 142 13.61 -5.30 2.34
N TYR A 143 13.09 -4.51 3.28
CA TYR A 143 12.13 -3.45 3.01
C TYR A 143 12.63 -2.12 3.56
N ALA A 144 12.43 -1.06 2.77
CA ALA A 144 12.37 0.32 3.28
C ALA A 144 10.93 0.57 3.71
N LYS A 145 10.71 0.67 5.03
CA LYS A 145 9.41 0.80 5.66
C LYS A 145 9.13 2.26 6.03
N PHE A 146 8.23 2.88 5.29
CA PHE A 146 7.80 4.27 5.48
C PHE A 146 6.60 4.29 6.43
N VAL A 147 6.69 5.06 7.52
CA VAL A 147 5.59 5.21 8.47
C VAL A 147 5.10 6.64 8.47
N PHE A 148 3.85 6.86 8.04
CA PHE A 148 3.23 8.18 7.94
C PHE A 148 2.27 8.43 9.09
N ASP A 149 2.26 9.66 9.62
CA ASP A 149 1.19 10.14 10.49
C ASP A 149 -0.09 10.31 9.68
N CYS A 150 -1.17 9.64 10.08
CA CYS A 150 -2.42 9.62 9.34
C CYS A 150 -3.59 9.94 10.27
N GLN A 151 -4.54 10.71 9.77
CA GLN A 151 -5.79 11.00 10.45
C GLN A 151 -6.95 10.36 9.69
N LEU A 152 -7.71 9.49 10.37
CA LEU A 152 -8.95 8.96 9.82
C LEU A 152 -10.00 10.06 9.69
N LEU A 153 -10.69 10.07 8.57
CA LEU A 153 -11.78 10.99 8.24
C LEU A 153 -13.10 10.20 8.21
N ASP A 154 -13.86 10.31 7.11
CA ASP A 154 -15.13 9.62 6.95
C ASP A 154 -14.93 8.14 6.64
N GLY A 155 -15.74 7.30 7.27
CA GLY A 155 -15.78 5.86 7.03
C GLY A 155 -16.30 5.09 8.23
N GLN A 156 -16.28 3.77 8.08
CA GLN A 156 -16.54 2.84 9.17
C GLN A 156 -15.81 1.54 8.86
N PHE A 157 -15.25 0.92 9.89
CA PHE A 157 -14.66 -0.40 9.74
C PHE A 157 -15.72 -1.44 9.43
N GLN A 158 -15.44 -2.25 8.41
CA GLN A 158 -16.16 -3.48 8.12
C GLN A 158 -15.12 -4.57 7.92
N GLU A 159 -15.29 -5.68 8.62
CA GLU A 159 -14.49 -6.89 8.40
C GLU A 159 -14.47 -7.21 6.89
N ASN A 160 -13.28 -7.43 6.36
CA ASN A 160 -13.07 -7.72 4.96
C ASN A 160 -12.14 -8.93 4.81
N GLN A 161 -11.72 -9.21 3.58
CA GLN A 161 -10.94 -10.41 3.26
C GLN A 161 -9.50 -10.35 3.77
N GLU A 162 -8.98 -9.16 4.03
CA GLU A 162 -7.64 -8.94 4.54
C GLU A 162 -7.67 -8.74 6.05
N ILE A 163 -8.58 -7.92 6.57
CA ILE A 163 -8.63 -7.50 7.96
C ILE A 163 -9.86 -8.07 8.66
N ALA A 164 -9.58 -8.84 9.71
CA ALA A 164 -10.57 -9.40 10.63
C ALA A 164 -11.04 -8.36 11.66
N GLU A 165 -10.10 -7.61 12.23
CA GLU A 165 -10.38 -6.65 13.30
C GLU A 165 -9.52 -5.40 13.18
N LEU A 166 -10.09 -4.28 13.63
CA LEU A 166 -9.43 -2.99 13.79
C LEU A 166 -9.72 -2.48 15.20
N GLU A 167 -8.67 -2.18 15.96
CA GLU A 167 -8.81 -1.73 17.34
C GLU A 167 -7.75 -0.69 17.72
N PHE A 168 -8.04 0.07 18.78
CA PHE A 168 -7.16 1.11 19.30
C PHE A 168 -6.53 0.70 20.63
N PHE A 169 -5.20 0.66 20.68
CA PHE A 169 -4.43 0.17 21.83
C PHE A 169 -3.56 1.26 22.47
N ASP A 170 -3.43 1.21 23.80
CA ASP A 170 -2.46 2.05 24.52
C ASP A 170 -1.04 1.54 24.24
N ILE A 171 -0.08 2.44 24.00
CA ILE A 171 1.33 2.09 23.77
C ILE A 171 1.95 1.25 24.91
N LYS A 172 1.44 1.40 26.14
CA LYS A 172 1.86 0.63 27.32
C LYS A 172 1.16 -0.72 27.45
N SER A 173 0.16 -1.00 26.63
CA SER A 173 -0.66 -2.21 26.67
C SER A 173 -0.97 -2.70 25.25
N LEU A 174 0.09 -2.84 24.45
CA LEU A 174 0.00 -3.36 23.09
C LEU A 174 -0.40 -4.85 23.07
N PRO A 175 -1.17 -5.29 22.06
CA PRO A 175 -1.44 -6.70 21.83
C PRO A 175 -0.19 -7.42 21.28
N PRO A 176 -0.22 -8.75 21.09
CA PRO A 176 0.83 -9.45 20.36
C PRO A 176 1.04 -8.85 18.97
N LEU A 177 2.25 -8.38 18.68
CA LEU A 177 2.57 -7.74 17.42
C LEU A 177 3.02 -8.76 16.38
N SER A 178 2.71 -8.47 15.11
CA SER A 178 3.30 -9.16 13.97
C SER A 178 4.71 -8.61 13.77
N GLU A 179 5.70 -9.22 14.42
CA GLU A 179 7.10 -8.76 14.48
C GLU A 179 7.77 -8.61 13.08
N LYS A 180 7.20 -9.19 12.03
CA LYS A 180 7.67 -8.98 10.64
C LYS A 180 7.15 -7.69 9.99
N ARG A 181 6.06 -7.13 10.54
CA ARG A 181 5.41 -5.90 10.06
C ARG A 181 5.76 -4.71 10.94
N ILE A 182 5.78 -4.88 12.27
CA ILE A 182 6.15 -3.83 13.22
C ILE A 182 6.62 -4.46 14.54
N THR A 183 7.70 -3.94 15.12
CA THR A 183 8.21 -4.38 16.42
C THR A 183 7.84 -3.42 17.54
N LYS A 184 7.88 -3.88 18.79
CA LYS A 184 7.64 -3.01 19.95
C LYS A 184 8.63 -1.83 20.02
N GLU A 185 9.89 -2.06 19.69
CA GLU A 185 10.91 -1.00 19.65
C GLU A 185 10.56 0.08 18.62
N GLN A 186 10.09 -0.32 17.42
CA GLN A 186 9.63 0.63 16.41
C GLN A 186 8.40 1.41 16.88
N MET A 187 7.46 0.78 17.59
CA MET A 187 6.30 1.46 18.18
C MET A 187 6.71 2.53 19.19
N GLU A 188 7.70 2.25 20.03
CA GLU A 188 8.22 3.22 21.01
C GLU A 188 8.94 4.40 20.32
N ILE A 189 9.74 4.13 19.29
CA ILE A 189 10.39 5.17 18.47
C ILE A 189 9.32 6.06 17.83
N LEU A 190 8.34 5.47 17.15
CA LEU A 190 7.26 6.21 16.48
C LEU A 190 6.47 7.06 17.48
N TRP A 191 6.19 6.54 18.68
CA TRP A 191 5.53 7.30 19.73
C TRP A 191 6.33 8.54 20.15
N GLN A 192 7.65 8.40 20.34
CA GLN A 192 8.52 9.54 20.67
C GLN A 192 8.57 10.58 19.55
N VAL A 193 8.68 10.14 18.29
CA VAL A 193 8.66 11.05 17.13
C VAL A 193 7.31 11.78 17.05
N TYR A 194 6.21 11.05 17.20
CA TYR A 194 4.85 11.61 17.17
C TYR A 194 4.63 12.66 18.27
N GLN A 195 5.14 12.44 19.47
CA GLN A 195 5.04 13.40 20.59
C GLN A 195 6.01 14.59 20.47
N GLY A 196 6.87 14.62 19.44
CA GLY A 196 7.91 15.64 19.29
C GLY A 196 9.05 15.51 20.30
N GLU A 197 9.16 14.37 20.98
CA GLU A 197 10.26 14.04 21.90
C GLU A 197 11.53 13.60 21.14
N ARG A 198 11.37 13.29 19.84
CA ARG A 198 12.43 12.86 18.93
C ARG A 198 12.19 13.46 17.54
N GLU A 199 13.26 13.75 16.81
CA GLU A 199 13.18 14.07 15.39
C GLU A 199 12.74 12.86 14.56
N GLN A 200 12.33 13.08 13.31
CA GLN A 200 12.02 12.03 12.34
C GLN A 200 13.09 10.93 12.36
N TYR A 201 12.66 9.68 12.40
CA TYR A 201 13.58 8.54 12.44
C TYR A 201 13.95 8.06 11.03
N VAL A 202 15.23 7.95 10.74
CA VAL A 202 15.74 7.33 9.50
C VAL A 202 16.88 6.40 9.89
N ASP A 203 16.84 5.16 9.43
CA ASP A 203 17.91 4.17 9.66
C ASP A 203 19.23 4.48 8.97
#